data_AF-A0AAV6PAQ6-F1
#
_entry.id   AF-A0AAV6PAQ6-F1
#
_cell.length_a   1.000
_cell.length_b   1.000
_cell.length_c   1.000
_cell.angle_alpha   90.00
_cell.angle_beta   90.00
_cell.angle_gamma   90.00
#
_symmetry.space_group_name_H-M   'P 1'
#
loop_
_entity.id
_entity.type
_entity.pdbx_description
1 polymer ?
#
loop_
_entity_poly.entity_id
_entity_poly.type
_entity_poly.pdbx_seq_one_letter_code
_entity_poly.pdbx_strand_id
1 'polypeptide(L)'
;MNTVLSRANSLFAFSLSVMAALTFGCFVTTAFKDRRVPVDIHVSRVMLKNVDDFTGPRERSDLGFVTFDLSADILAFFDWNVKQLFIYLSAEYTTRSNALNQVVLWDKIVLRGESTKLNLRDMKSKYFFFDDGNGLRANKNITLTLSWNVVPNAGILPLVAGSGHVSLPFPDMYESTKSY
;
A
#
# COMPACT_ATOMS: atom_id res chain seq x y z
N MET A 1 26.76 35.73 -35.76
CA MET A 1 26.16 34.42 -35.46
C MET A 1 26.84 33.80 -34.25
N ASN A 2 26.80 34.48 -33.09
CA ASN A 2 27.33 34.10 -31.77
C ASN A 2 26.88 35.17 -30.75
N THR A 3 25.57 35.31 -30.54
CA THR A 3 25.06 36.28 -29.55
C THR A 3 25.27 35.74 -28.14
N VAL A 4 25.32 36.63 -27.14
CA VAL A 4 25.39 36.25 -25.71
C VAL A 4 24.27 35.27 -25.37
N LEU A 5 23.08 35.48 -25.93
CA LEU A 5 21.92 34.61 -25.76
C LEU A 5 22.14 33.18 -26.31
N SER A 6 22.78 33.06 -27.48
CA SER A 6 23.10 31.75 -28.08
C SER A 6 24.15 30.97 -27.27
N ARG A 7 25.15 31.67 -26.70
CA ARG A 7 26.15 31.07 -25.80
C ARG A 7 25.53 30.62 -24.47
N ALA A 8 24.66 31.45 -23.90
CA ALA A 8 23.92 31.11 -22.68
C ALA A 8 23.01 29.89 -22.89
N ASN A 9 22.29 29.84 -24.01
CA ASN A 9 21.46 28.69 -24.37
C ASN A 9 22.29 27.41 -24.51
N SER A 10 23.46 27.49 -25.15
CA SER A 10 24.35 26.33 -25.32
C SER A 10 24.90 25.82 -23.99
N LEU A 11 25.29 26.73 -23.08
CA LEU A 11 25.74 26.37 -21.74
C LEU A 11 24.62 25.72 -20.92
N PHE A 12 23.41 26.27 -21.00
CA PHE A 12 22.23 25.73 -20.32
C PHE A 12 21.86 24.33 -20.84
N ALA A 13 21.81 24.16 -22.16
CA ALA A 13 21.52 22.87 -22.79
C ALA A 13 22.59 21.82 -22.44
N PHE A 14 23.87 22.20 -22.46
CA PHE A 14 24.96 21.31 -22.05
C PHE A 14 24.82 20.91 -20.58
N SER A 15 24.62 21.87 -19.68
CA SER A 15 24.41 21.60 -18.25
C SER A 15 23.24 20.64 -18.02
N LEU A 16 22.09 20.89 -18.67
CA LEU A 16 20.92 20.02 -18.57
C LEU A 16 21.20 18.61 -19.10
N SER A 17 21.96 18.48 -20.19
CA SER A 17 22.33 17.17 -20.74
C SER A 17 23.23 16.37 -19.80
N VAL A 18 24.20 17.04 -19.16
CA VAL A 18 25.08 16.41 -18.16
C VAL A 18 24.29 15.99 -16.93
N MET A 19 23.40 16.86 -16.43
CA MET A 19 22.51 16.52 -15.31
C MET A 19 21.61 15.33 -15.66
N ALA A 20 21.00 15.32 -16.84
CA ALA A 20 20.16 14.20 -17.29
C ALA A 20 20.94 12.88 -17.35
N ALA A 21 22.17 12.90 -17.88
CA ALA A 21 23.03 11.72 -17.93
C ALA A 21 23.41 11.22 -16.53
N LEU A 22 23.74 12.13 -15.60
CA LEU A 22 24.05 11.79 -14.21
C LEU A 22 22.82 11.23 -13.48
N THR A 23 21.66 11.87 -13.62
CA THR A 23 20.39 11.38 -13.04
C THR A 23 20.02 10.00 -13.60
N PHE A 24 20.23 9.77 -14.89
CA PHE A 24 20.01 8.46 -15.50
C PHE A 24 20.99 7.41 -14.95
N GLY A 25 22.28 7.73 -14.82
CA GLY A 25 23.26 6.83 -14.21
C GLY A 25 22.89 6.47 -12.76
N CYS A 26 22.50 7.47 -11.98
CA CYS A 26 21.94 7.32 -10.64
C CYS A 26 20.74 6.35 -10.61
N PHE A 27 19.77 6.54 -11.50
CA PHE A 27 18.63 5.64 -11.64
C PHE A 27 19.07 4.18 -11.91
N VAL A 28 19.95 3.96 -12.89
CA VAL A 28 20.38 2.60 -13.31
C VAL A 28 20.97 1.80 -12.15
N THR A 29 21.77 2.42 -11.28
CA THR A 29 22.37 1.73 -10.12
C THR A 29 21.36 1.25 -9.07
N THR A 30 20.12 1.73 -9.10
CA THR A 30 19.07 1.39 -8.12
C THR A 30 17.87 0.66 -8.72
N ALA A 31 17.80 0.60 -10.06
CA ALA A 31 16.68 0.01 -10.81
C ALA A 31 16.53 -1.50 -10.56
N PHE A 32 17.64 -2.24 -10.38
CA PHE A 32 17.65 -3.70 -10.28
C PHE A 32 17.78 -4.24 -8.85
N LYS A 33 17.65 -3.39 -7.82
CA LYS A 33 17.72 -3.84 -6.44
C LYS A 33 16.45 -4.60 -6.05
N ASP A 34 16.63 -5.80 -5.52
CA ASP A 34 15.54 -6.53 -4.89
C ASP A 34 15.16 -5.85 -3.57
N ARG A 35 13.86 -5.64 -3.39
CA ARG A 35 13.27 -4.91 -2.27
C ARG A 35 12.16 -5.75 -1.64
N ARG A 36 12.48 -6.99 -1.33
CA ARG A 36 11.64 -7.93 -0.57
C ARG A 36 12.16 -8.06 0.85
N VAL A 37 11.27 -7.96 1.82
CA VAL A 37 11.56 -8.25 3.23
C VAL A 37 10.48 -9.18 3.80
N PRO A 38 10.83 -10.04 4.77
CA PRO A 38 9.85 -10.80 5.50
C PRO A 38 8.90 -9.85 6.26
N VAL A 39 7.61 -10.14 6.17
CA VAL A 39 6.56 -9.42 6.88
C VAL A 39 5.82 -10.42 7.75
N ASP A 40 5.66 -10.08 9.02
CA ASP A 40 4.83 -10.82 9.96
C ASP A 40 3.55 -10.03 10.23
N ILE A 41 2.41 -10.64 9.94
CA ILE A 41 1.08 -10.05 10.08
C ILE A 41 0.32 -10.95 11.04
N HIS A 42 -0.24 -10.37 12.09
CA HIS A 42 -1.13 -11.09 12.99
C HIS A 42 -2.47 -10.39 13.03
N VAL A 43 -3.57 -11.14 12.94
CA VAL A 43 -4.92 -10.56 13.01
C VAL A 43 -5.55 -10.91 14.33
N SER A 44 -5.77 -9.87 15.14
CA SER A 44 -6.21 -10.00 16.52
C SER A 44 -7.74 -10.03 16.62
N ARG A 45 -8.45 -9.26 15.77
CA ARG A 45 -9.92 -9.21 15.78
C ARG A 45 -10.48 -8.89 14.40
N VAL A 46 -11.60 -9.53 14.07
CA VAL A 46 -12.41 -9.22 12.89
C VAL A 46 -13.83 -8.94 13.36
N MET A 47 -14.44 -7.88 12.85
CA MET A 47 -15.82 -7.49 13.16
C MET A 47 -16.54 -7.23 11.85
N LEU A 48 -17.78 -7.68 11.76
CA LEU A 48 -18.59 -7.50 10.57
C LEU A 48 -19.91 -6.84 10.96
N LYS A 49 -20.30 -5.79 10.25
CA LYS A 49 -21.58 -5.10 10.42
C LYS A 49 -22.30 -5.06 9.09
N ASN A 50 -23.61 -5.11 9.15
CA ASN A 50 -24.45 -4.86 7.99
C ASN A 50 -24.94 -3.42 8.06
N VAL A 51 -24.70 -2.65 7.00
CA VAL A 51 -25.03 -1.21 6.95
C VAL A 51 -25.86 -0.96 5.70
N ASP A 52 -26.85 -0.08 5.82
CA ASP A 52 -27.65 0.34 4.67
C ASP A 52 -26.77 1.21 3.75
N ASP A 53 -26.70 0.86 2.47
CA ASP A 53 -25.96 1.64 1.47
C ASP A 53 -26.86 2.75 0.91
N PHE A 54 -26.46 4.00 1.12
CA PHE A 54 -27.19 5.17 0.64
C PHE A 54 -26.79 5.60 -0.77
N THR A 55 -25.79 4.95 -1.37
CA THR A 55 -25.26 5.30 -2.70
C THR A 55 -25.88 4.49 -3.83
N GLY A 56 -26.55 3.37 -3.52
CA GLY A 56 -27.22 2.47 -4.47
C GLY A 56 -28.71 2.23 -4.17
N PRO A 57 -29.40 1.44 -5.02
CA PRO A 57 -30.81 1.14 -4.87
C PRO A 57 -31.11 0.25 -3.65
N ARG A 58 -31.23 0.83 -2.45
CA ARG A 58 -31.67 0.17 -1.18
C ARG A 58 -31.05 -1.21 -0.92
N GLU A 59 -29.81 -1.42 -1.33
CA GLU A 59 -29.08 -2.63 -1.02
C GLU A 59 -28.32 -2.47 0.29
N ARG A 60 -28.18 -3.57 1.01
CA ARG A 60 -27.40 -3.64 2.25
C ARG A 60 -26.00 -4.06 1.90
N SER A 61 -25.03 -3.37 2.46
CA SER A 61 -23.61 -3.60 2.23
C SER A 61 -22.92 -4.06 3.51
N ASP A 62 -21.92 -4.92 3.34
CA ASP A 62 -21.12 -5.43 4.43
C ASP A 62 -20.01 -4.43 4.78
N LEU A 63 -19.89 -4.16 6.08
CA LEU A 63 -18.86 -3.31 6.65
C LEU A 63 -17.98 -4.12 7.60
N GLY A 64 -16.78 -4.48 7.13
CA GLY A 64 -15.76 -5.15 7.91
C GLY A 64 -14.84 -4.18 8.65
N PHE A 65 -14.44 -4.57 9.85
CA PHE A 65 -13.34 -3.98 10.59
C PHE A 65 -12.33 -5.07 10.91
N VAL A 66 -11.06 -4.77 10.67
CA VAL A 66 -9.95 -5.67 10.99
C VAL A 66 -9.01 -4.94 11.94
N THR A 67 -8.69 -5.61 13.04
CA THR A 67 -7.62 -5.21 13.96
C THR A 67 -6.45 -6.16 13.77
N PHE A 68 -5.27 -5.60 13.53
CA PHE A 68 -4.07 -6.35 13.21
C PHE A 68 -2.84 -5.80 13.93
N ASP A 69 -1.86 -6.69 14.11
CA ASP A 69 -0.49 -6.37 14.48
C ASP A 69 0.39 -6.57 13.24
N LEU A 70 1.37 -5.69 13.06
CA LEU A 70 2.26 -5.70 11.90
C LEU A 70 3.70 -5.52 12.36
N SER A 71 4.56 -6.46 11.98
CA SER A 71 5.99 -6.39 12.23
C SER A 71 6.78 -6.55 10.92
N ALA A 72 7.59 -5.56 10.58
CA ALA A 72 8.47 -5.60 9.42
C ALA A 72 9.69 -4.70 9.60
N ASP A 73 10.86 -5.14 9.15
CA ASP A 73 12.06 -4.31 9.05
C ASP A 73 12.26 -3.86 7.60
N ILE A 74 12.03 -2.58 7.35
CA ILE A 74 12.10 -1.96 6.02
C ILE A 74 13.40 -1.18 5.80
N LEU A 75 14.39 -1.34 6.70
CA LEU A 75 15.68 -0.64 6.59
C LEU A 75 16.36 -0.90 5.25
N ALA A 76 16.26 -2.13 4.74
CA ALA A 76 16.88 -2.55 3.50
C ALA A 76 16.39 -1.76 2.25
N PHE A 77 15.25 -1.08 2.33
CA PHE A 77 14.70 -0.31 1.21
C PHE A 77 15.29 1.07 1.06
N PHE A 78 15.76 1.69 2.14
CA PHE A 78 16.28 3.05 2.13
C PHE A 78 17.75 3.09 1.68
N ASP A 79 17.97 2.96 0.37
CA ASP A 79 19.24 3.35 -0.25
C ASP A 79 19.31 4.86 -0.51
N TRP A 80 20.41 5.39 -1.05
CA TRP A 80 20.59 6.83 -1.29
C TRP A 80 19.60 7.45 -2.30
N ASN A 81 18.89 6.67 -3.11
CA ASN A 81 17.91 7.16 -4.08
C ASN A 81 16.48 7.17 -3.51
N VAL A 82 16.14 6.34 -2.53
CA VAL A 82 14.75 6.24 -2.01
C VAL A 82 14.34 7.43 -1.11
N LYS A 83 13.43 8.28 -1.56
CA LYS A 83 12.94 9.43 -0.78
C LYS A 83 11.97 8.99 0.32
N GLN A 84 11.01 8.17 -0.06
CA GLN A 84 9.91 7.73 0.80
C GLN A 84 9.38 6.39 0.33
N LEU A 85 8.69 5.70 1.24
CA LEU A 85 7.94 4.48 0.96
C LEU A 85 6.47 4.73 1.24
N PHE A 86 5.61 4.35 0.31
CA PHE A 86 4.18 4.28 0.55
C PHE A 86 3.80 2.84 0.82
N ILE A 87 3.51 2.52 2.08
CA ILE A 87 3.25 1.17 2.56
C ILE A 87 1.75 1.05 2.81
N TYR A 88 1.15 -0.04 2.38
CA TYR A 88 -0.26 -0.26 2.58
C TYR A 88 -0.59 -1.74 2.79
N LEU A 89 -1.57 -1.99 3.63
CA LEU A 89 -2.15 -3.30 3.89
C LEU A 89 -3.42 -3.43 3.05
N SER A 90 -3.45 -4.42 2.16
CA SER A 90 -4.60 -4.74 1.33
C SER A 90 -5.21 -6.08 1.72
N ALA A 91 -6.53 -6.16 1.64
CA ALA A 91 -7.29 -7.40 1.72
C ALA A 91 -7.74 -7.84 0.33
N GLU A 92 -7.47 -9.09 -0.02
CA GLU A 92 -7.89 -9.74 -1.25
C GLU A 92 -8.85 -10.87 -0.94
N TYR A 93 -9.97 -10.90 -1.66
CA TYR A 93 -11.03 -11.88 -1.45
C TYR A 93 -11.85 -12.08 -2.72
N THR A 94 -12.61 -13.16 -2.74
CA THR A 94 -13.45 -13.53 -3.88
C THR A 94 -14.91 -13.51 -3.46
N THR A 95 -15.79 -13.03 -4.33
CA THR A 95 -17.25 -13.09 -4.14
C THR A 95 -17.91 -13.83 -5.31
N ARG A 96 -19.24 -14.00 -5.26
CA ARG A 96 -19.96 -14.65 -6.37
C ARG A 96 -19.97 -13.80 -7.64
N SER A 97 -19.96 -12.48 -7.49
CA SER A 97 -19.95 -11.51 -8.60
C SER A 97 -18.54 -11.28 -9.12
N ASN A 98 -17.53 -11.25 -8.25
CA ASN A 98 -16.18 -10.83 -8.60
C ASN A 98 -15.13 -11.90 -8.26
N ALA A 99 -14.29 -12.22 -9.25
CA ALA A 99 -13.19 -13.18 -9.10
C ALA A 99 -12.04 -12.64 -8.23
N LEU A 100 -11.88 -11.32 -8.14
CA LEU A 100 -10.88 -10.67 -7.28
C LEU A 100 -11.41 -9.31 -6.83
N ASN A 101 -11.61 -9.16 -5.52
CA ASN A 101 -11.83 -7.90 -4.86
C ASN A 101 -10.60 -7.56 -4.03
N GLN A 102 -10.04 -6.36 -4.22
CA GLN A 102 -8.87 -5.88 -3.49
C GLN A 102 -9.19 -4.52 -2.84
N VAL A 103 -9.07 -4.45 -1.51
CA VAL A 103 -9.38 -3.24 -0.74
C VAL A 103 -8.21 -2.88 0.16
N VAL A 104 -7.81 -1.61 0.16
CA VAL A 104 -6.78 -1.10 1.07
C VAL A 104 -7.40 -0.83 2.44
N LEU A 105 -6.91 -1.48 3.48
CA LEU A 105 -7.41 -1.34 4.85
C LEU A 105 -6.62 -0.29 5.65
N TRP A 106 -5.33 -0.14 5.35
CA TRP A 106 -4.43 0.75 6.09
C TRP A 106 -3.27 1.18 5.20
N ASP A 107 -2.78 2.39 5.40
CA ASP A 107 -1.61 2.93 4.72
C ASP A 107 -0.75 3.79 5.66
N LYS A 108 0.54 3.85 5.36
CA LYS A 108 1.50 4.76 5.98
C LYS A 108 2.59 5.14 5.00
N ILE A 109 2.91 6.43 4.99
CA ILE A 109 4.11 6.94 4.33
C ILE A 109 5.25 6.89 5.35
N VAL A 110 6.37 6.27 4.98
CA VAL A 110 7.61 6.31 5.76
C VAL A 110 8.64 7.12 5.00
N LEU A 111 9.13 8.18 5.63
CA LEU A 111 10.15 9.05 5.04
C LEU A 111 11.55 8.55 5.37
N ARG A 112 12.53 8.87 4.50
CA ARG A 112 13.93 8.62 4.83
C ARG A 112 14.31 9.33 6.13
N GLY A 113 14.91 8.57 7.05
CA GLY A 113 15.36 9.07 8.35
C GLY A 113 14.37 8.82 9.49
N GLU A 114 13.16 8.33 9.18
CA GLU A 114 12.22 7.83 10.19
C GLU A 114 12.60 6.42 10.67
N SER A 115 11.90 5.94 11.69
CA SER A 115 12.06 4.56 12.17
C SER A 115 11.74 3.56 11.06
N THR A 116 12.73 2.76 10.69
CA THR A 116 12.63 1.72 9.67
C THR A 116 12.12 0.38 10.23
N LYS A 117 11.89 0.29 11.53
CA LYS A 117 11.25 -0.87 12.14
C LYS A 117 9.78 -0.55 12.35
N LEU A 118 8.92 -1.22 11.57
CA LEU A 118 7.49 -1.18 11.75
C LEU A 118 7.13 -2.22 12.82
N ASN A 119 6.71 -1.75 13.98
CA ASN A 119 6.16 -2.60 15.05
C ASN A 119 4.85 -1.96 15.49
N LEU A 120 3.77 -2.33 14.81
CA LEU A 120 2.44 -1.83 15.03
C LEU A 120 1.65 -2.89 15.80
N ARG A 121 0.94 -2.47 16.84
CA ARG A 121 0.12 -3.34 17.69
C ARG A 121 -1.27 -2.76 17.85
N ASP A 122 -2.27 -3.63 17.87
CA ASP A 122 -3.69 -3.33 18.01
C ASP A 122 -4.16 -2.24 17.02
N MET A 123 -3.63 -2.29 15.79
CA MET A 123 -3.98 -1.30 14.77
C MET A 123 -5.34 -1.63 14.17
N LYS A 124 -6.23 -0.64 14.20
CA LYS A 124 -7.51 -0.69 13.50
C LYS A 124 -7.32 -0.30 12.04
N SER A 125 -8.10 -0.92 11.15
CA SER A 125 -8.21 -0.49 9.76
C SER A 125 -8.58 0.99 9.68
N LYS A 126 -7.84 1.75 8.88
CA LYS A 126 -8.08 3.18 8.64
C LYS A 126 -9.23 3.39 7.67
N TYR A 127 -9.30 2.53 6.66
CA TYR A 127 -10.41 2.50 5.71
C TYR A 127 -11.36 1.37 6.06
N PHE A 128 -12.63 1.65 5.82
CA PHE A 128 -13.68 0.67 5.98
C PHE A 128 -13.53 -0.44 4.95
N PHE A 129 -13.65 -1.68 5.40
CA PHE A 129 -13.73 -2.81 4.48
C PHE A 129 -15.16 -2.92 3.98
N PHE A 130 -15.45 -2.23 2.88
CA PHE A 130 -16.77 -2.18 2.27
C PHE A 130 -16.85 -3.17 1.10
N ASP A 131 -17.93 -3.96 1.06
CA ASP A 131 -18.27 -4.86 -0.06
C ASP A 131 -19.69 -4.56 -0.53
N ASP A 132 -19.86 -4.58 -1.84
CA ASP A 132 -21.15 -4.42 -2.50
C ASP A 132 -21.99 -5.69 -2.32
N GLY A 133 -22.86 -5.66 -1.29
CA GLY A 133 -23.72 -6.76 -0.90
C GLY A 133 -23.26 -7.47 0.38
N ASN A 134 -23.40 -8.80 0.41
CA ASN A 134 -23.12 -9.62 1.60
C ASN A 134 -21.97 -10.63 1.37
N GLY A 135 -20.95 -10.23 0.61
CA GLY A 135 -19.85 -11.09 0.17
C GLY A 135 -18.71 -11.27 1.18
N LEU A 136 -18.67 -10.46 2.24
CA LEU A 136 -17.71 -10.60 3.34
C LEU A 136 -18.20 -11.61 4.38
N ARG A 137 -19.51 -11.68 4.60
CA ARG A 137 -20.11 -12.65 5.52
C ARG A 137 -19.79 -14.09 5.11
N ALA A 138 -19.34 -14.88 6.08
CA ALA A 138 -18.96 -16.29 5.88
C ALA A 138 -17.87 -16.52 4.81
N ASN A 139 -17.11 -15.48 4.46
CA ASN A 139 -16.03 -15.62 3.49
C ASN A 139 -14.85 -16.33 4.12
N LYS A 140 -14.45 -17.47 3.55
CA LYS A 140 -13.45 -18.36 4.15
C LYS A 140 -12.01 -17.95 3.84
N ASN A 141 -11.79 -17.13 2.82
CA ASN A 141 -10.46 -16.88 2.29
C ASN A 141 -10.25 -15.40 1.99
N ILE A 142 -10.05 -14.62 3.05
CA ILE A 142 -9.67 -13.21 2.94
C ILE A 142 -8.18 -13.12 3.25
N THR A 143 -7.39 -12.76 2.25
CA THR A 143 -5.92 -12.72 2.31
C THR A 143 -5.46 -11.29 2.52
N LEU A 144 -4.78 -11.05 3.63
CA LEU A 144 -4.11 -9.79 3.92
C LEU A 144 -2.68 -9.84 3.42
N THR A 145 -2.30 -8.84 2.63
CA THR A 145 -0.97 -8.69 2.06
C THR A 145 -0.47 -7.28 2.34
N LEU A 146 0.74 -7.17 2.88
CA LEU A 146 1.43 -5.89 2.99
C LEU A 146 2.19 -5.62 1.68
N SER A 147 1.93 -4.48 1.06
CA SER A 147 2.60 -4.04 -0.16
C SER A 147 3.20 -2.65 0.03
N TRP A 148 4.17 -2.30 -0.80
CA TRP A 148 4.77 -0.98 -0.79
C TRP A 148 5.11 -0.48 -2.19
N ASN A 149 4.93 0.82 -2.38
CA ASN A 149 5.44 1.56 -3.51
C ASN A 149 6.69 2.33 -3.08
N VAL A 150 7.79 2.10 -3.78
CA VAL A 150 9.06 2.76 -3.53
C VAL A 150 9.12 4.05 -4.33
N VAL A 151 9.28 5.19 -3.66
CA VAL A 151 9.37 6.48 -4.33
C VAL A 151 10.83 6.95 -4.33
N PRO A 152 11.56 6.82 -5.46
CA PRO A 152 12.91 7.33 -5.57
C PRO A 152 12.94 8.84 -5.81
N ASN A 153 14.11 9.44 -5.63
CA ASN A 153 14.40 10.80 -6.08
C ASN A 153 14.42 10.88 -7.61
N ALA A 154 14.89 9.82 -8.28
CA ALA A 154 14.83 9.67 -9.74
C ALA A 154 14.65 8.21 -10.15
N GLY A 155 13.75 7.94 -11.10
CA GLY A 155 13.53 6.61 -11.66
C GLY A 155 12.08 6.14 -11.67
N ILE A 156 11.90 4.83 -11.71
CA ILE A 156 10.60 4.16 -11.70
C ILE A 156 9.99 4.11 -10.30
N LEU A 157 8.67 3.89 -10.24
CA LEU A 157 7.90 3.68 -9.00
C LEU A 157 7.52 2.21 -8.89
N PRO A 158 8.43 1.32 -8.45
CA PRO A 158 8.12 -0.10 -8.40
C PRO A 158 7.14 -0.37 -7.27
N LEU A 159 6.09 -1.11 -7.60
CA LEU A 159 5.22 -1.73 -6.62
C LEU A 159 5.75 -3.11 -6.27
N VAL A 160 6.00 -3.35 -4.99
CA VAL A 160 6.54 -4.61 -4.50
C VAL A 160 5.66 -5.11 -3.37
N ALA A 161 5.21 -6.36 -3.48
CA ALA A 161 4.49 -7.04 -2.42
C ALA A 161 5.48 -7.69 -1.44
N GLY A 162 5.16 -7.65 -0.15
CA GLY A 162 5.90 -8.38 0.86
C GLY A 162 5.76 -9.88 0.71
N SER A 163 6.75 -10.63 1.20
CA SER A 163 6.73 -12.08 1.11
C SER A 163 5.73 -12.73 2.08
N GLY A 164 5.20 -11.99 3.06
CA GLY A 164 4.22 -12.46 4.02
C GLY A 164 2.80 -12.10 3.62
N HIS A 165 1.92 -13.10 3.65
CA HIS A 165 0.46 -12.95 3.53
C HIS A 165 -0.21 -13.80 4.60
N VAL A 166 -1.38 -13.35 5.08
CA VAL A 166 -2.19 -14.09 6.04
C VAL A 166 -3.61 -14.19 5.54
N SER A 167 -4.06 -15.41 5.33
CA SER A 167 -5.44 -15.71 4.97
C SER A 167 -6.24 -16.05 6.22
N LEU A 168 -7.40 -15.43 6.38
CA LEU A 168 -8.30 -15.68 7.48
C LEU A 168 -9.77 -15.75 7.04
N PRO A 169 -10.59 -16.54 7.75
CA PRO A 169 -12.03 -16.55 7.54
C PRO A 169 -12.68 -15.36 8.25
N PHE A 170 -13.72 -14.81 7.64
CA PHE A 170 -14.60 -13.83 8.28
C PHE A 170 -15.77 -14.51 9.00
N PRO A 171 -16.35 -13.86 10.02
CA PRO A 171 -17.46 -14.42 10.78
C PRO A 171 -18.72 -14.67 9.93
N ASP A 172 -19.47 -15.69 10.31
CA ASP A 172 -20.77 -16.02 9.68
C ASP A 172 -21.90 -15.08 10.12
N MET A 173 -21.71 -14.38 11.23
CA MET A 173 -22.70 -13.54 11.91
C MET A 173 -22.24 -12.09 11.97
N TYR A 174 -23.20 -11.18 11.74
CA TYR A 174 -22.99 -9.75 11.99
C TYR A 174 -22.94 -9.48 13.50
N GLU A 175 -22.09 -8.55 13.90
CA GLU A 175 -22.08 -8.05 15.25
C GLU A 175 -23.39 -7.30 15.51
N SER A 176 -24.11 -7.70 16.56
CA SER A 176 -25.36 -7.05 16.94
C SER A 176 -25.07 -5.61 17.35
N THR A 177 -25.70 -4.64 16.70
CA THR A 177 -25.73 -3.26 17.20
C THR A 177 -26.38 -3.31 18.58
N LYS A 178 -25.61 -3.06 19.65
CA LYS A 178 -26.21 -2.81 20.96
C LYS A 178 -27.06 -1.55 20.81
N SER A 179 -28.37 -1.73 20.76
CA SER A 179 -29.34 -0.65 20.94
C SER A 179 -29.18 -0.15 22.36
N TYR A 180 -28.57 1.02 22.52
CA TYR A 180 -28.61 1.79 23.77
C TYR A 180 -29.95 2.49 23.89
#